data_AF-A0A9X1QXA5-F1
#
_entry.id   AF-A0A9X1QXA5-F1
#
_cell.length_a   1.000
_cell.length_b   1.000
_cell.length_c   1.000
_cell.angle_alpha   90.00
_cell.angle_beta   90.00
_cell.angle_gamma   90.00
#
_symmetry.space_group_name_H-M   'P 1'
#
loop_
_entity.id
_entity.type
_entity.pdbx_description
1 polymer ?
#
loop_
_entity_poly.entity_id
_entity_poly.type
_entity_poly.pdbx_seq_one_letter_code
_entity_poly.pdbx_strand_id
1 'polypeptide(L)'
;MKHILTFFIMVFFISGSAQVGIGTVDPKSDLHIVKTADNDGGSIQIDGGIRLGGTETTQGSKGKAGQVIMSNGTTAGWVTLGKAEGYITNCDVPNKVAFIDINLPNGSPWNEYNVSSAQMTTALNSLTDGGIVALRTNSIVTYTSGHTRLTITLPKTTDVLNKPFVITFDGPSGSNNLLGHNSIIRIIVKPNANEPNSLIYELGGNFISRTITIESYPSNNEDYKVSDLDNDSGSTQPILLFNSYTIKAINTKTWAFTNRDCYVQNPTQ
;
A
#
# COMPACT_ATOMS: atom_id res chain seq x y z
N MET A 1 -16.51 -87.04 28.97
CA MET A 1 -16.24 -86.83 27.53
C MET A 1 -16.15 -85.33 27.27
N LYS A 2 -15.24 -84.94 26.37
CA LYS A 2 -14.60 -83.62 26.20
C LYS A 2 -15.54 -82.40 26.23
N HIS A 3 -15.23 -81.43 27.09
CA HIS A 3 -15.68 -80.04 26.93
C HIS A 3 -14.64 -79.30 26.06
N ILE A 4 -15.06 -78.89 24.86
CA ILE A 4 -14.27 -78.05 23.97
C ILE A 4 -14.49 -76.60 24.40
N LEU A 5 -13.46 -75.99 24.97
CA LEU A 5 -13.42 -74.57 25.31
C LEU A 5 -13.10 -73.77 24.04
N THR A 6 -14.12 -73.20 23.41
CA THR A 6 -13.95 -72.30 22.25
C THR A 6 -13.56 -70.91 22.74
N PHE A 7 -12.31 -70.51 22.47
CA PHE A 7 -11.75 -69.21 22.83
C PHE A 7 -12.26 -68.14 21.84
N PHE A 8 -13.06 -67.19 22.32
CA PHE A 8 -13.58 -66.08 21.53
C PHE A 8 -12.52 -64.96 21.47
N ILE A 9 -11.88 -64.77 20.32
CA ILE A 9 -10.89 -63.70 20.12
C ILE A 9 -11.62 -62.39 19.82
N MET A 10 -11.60 -61.47 20.77
CA MET A 10 -12.12 -60.11 20.64
C MET A 10 -11.04 -59.22 20.01
N VAL A 11 -11.22 -58.83 18.74
CA VAL A 11 -10.32 -57.89 18.04
C VAL A 11 -10.78 -56.47 18.34
N PHE A 12 -10.00 -55.72 19.13
CA PHE A 12 -10.21 -54.28 19.34
C PHE A 12 -9.63 -53.50 18.16
N PHE A 13 -10.48 -52.84 17.37
CA PHE A 13 -10.05 -51.80 16.45
C PHE A 13 -9.90 -50.49 17.23
N ILE A 14 -8.66 -50.03 17.45
CA ILE A 14 -8.39 -48.70 17.99
C ILE A 14 -8.19 -47.76 16.80
N SER A 15 -9.24 -47.03 16.41
CA SER A 15 -9.12 -45.92 15.45
C SER A 15 -8.74 -44.65 16.22
N GLY A 16 -7.45 -44.30 16.23
CA GLY A 16 -6.95 -43.04 16.76
C GLY A 16 -6.84 -41.99 15.66
N SER A 17 -7.63 -40.91 15.74
CA SER A 17 -7.37 -39.69 14.98
C SER A 17 -6.25 -38.92 15.67
N ALA A 18 -5.14 -38.68 14.99
CA ALA A 18 -4.05 -37.86 15.52
C ALA A 18 -4.52 -36.40 15.63
N GLN A 19 -4.58 -35.89 16.85
CA GLN A 19 -4.66 -34.45 17.11
C GLN A 19 -3.27 -33.86 16.91
N VAL A 20 -3.21 -32.68 16.29
CA VAL A 20 -1.97 -31.92 16.14
C VAL A 20 -1.58 -31.40 17.51
N GLY A 21 -0.75 -32.17 18.22
CA GLY A 21 -0.28 -31.80 19.56
C GLY A 21 0.14 -32.93 20.50
N ILE A 22 0.44 -34.15 20.04
CA ILE A 22 1.07 -35.16 20.91
C ILE A 22 2.59 -35.12 20.72
N GLY A 23 3.31 -34.74 21.78
CA GLY A 23 4.78 -34.84 21.88
C GLY A 23 5.58 -33.54 21.76
N THR A 24 4.94 -32.39 21.51
CA THR A 24 5.58 -31.07 21.67
C THR A 24 5.19 -30.48 23.02
N VAL A 25 6.16 -30.06 23.84
CA VAL A 25 5.85 -29.37 25.12
C VAL A 25 5.31 -27.96 24.94
N ASP A 26 5.44 -27.35 23.73
CA ASP A 26 4.95 -25.98 23.49
C ASP A 26 4.63 -25.70 21.99
N PRO A 27 3.50 -26.21 21.44
CA PRO A 27 3.09 -25.85 20.09
C PRO A 27 2.44 -24.47 20.08
N LYS A 28 3.05 -23.48 19.40
CA LYS A 28 2.50 -22.12 19.25
C LYS A 28 1.93 -21.90 17.85
N SER A 29 0.64 -22.17 17.69
CA SER A 29 -0.11 -21.68 16.54
C SER A 29 -1.22 -20.75 17.03
N ASP A 30 -1.10 -19.44 16.77
CA ASP A 30 -2.09 -18.43 17.18
C ASP A 30 -3.44 -18.60 16.45
N LEU A 31 -3.42 -19.20 15.26
CA LEU A 31 -4.59 -19.73 14.55
C LEU A 31 -4.15 -20.96 13.75
N HIS A 32 -4.88 -22.07 13.86
CA HIS A 32 -4.57 -23.31 13.16
C HIS A 32 -5.78 -23.81 12.38
N ILE A 33 -5.66 -23.87 11.06
CA ILE A 33 -6.68 -24.42 10.16
C ILE A 33 -6.11 -25.69 9.55
N VAL A 34 -6.70 -26.84 9.88
CA VAL A 34 -6.19 -28.17 9.49
C VAL A 34 -6.99 -28.75 8.33
N LYS A 35 -6.27 -29.30 7.35
CA LYS A 35 -6.82 -30.11 6.25
C LYS A 35 -7.01 -31.55 6.71
N THR A 36 -8.19 -32.14 6.47
CA THR A 36 -8.45 -33.57 6.76
C THR A 36 -8.66 -34.44 5.52
N ALA A 37 -8.89 -33.88 4.32
CA ALA A 37 -8.99 -34.63 3.05
C ALA A 37 -8.70 -33.74 1.82
N ASP A 38 -8.36 -34.37 0.69
CA ASP A 38 -7.58 -33.78 -0.41
C ASP A 38 -8.22 -32.72 -1.33
N ASN A 39 -9.45 -32.28 -1.10
CA ASN A 39 -10.14 -31.42 -2.10
C ASN A 39 -10.60 -30.04 -1.59
N ASP A 40 -10.36 -29.68 -0.33
CA ASP A 40 -10.60 -28.32 0.13
C ASP A 40 -9.56 -27.96 1.20
N GLY A 41 -8.79 -26.89 0.97
CA GLY A 41 -7.49 -26.61 1.61
C GLY A 41 -7.53 -26.23 3.10
N GLY A 42 -8.49 -26.74 3.88
CA GLY A 42 -8.82 -26.20 5.19
C GLY A 42 -9.47 -24.84 5.00
N SER A 43 -10.74 -24.84 4.60
CA SER A 43 -11.53 -23.62 4.45
C SER A 43 -12.04 -23.17 5.82
N ILE A 44 -11.84 -21.88 6.14
CA ILE A 44 -12.47 -21.24 7.29
C ILE A 44 -13.70 -20.48 6.79
N GLN A 45 -14.88 -20.91 7.21
CA GLN A 45 -16.12 -20.15 7.01
C GLN A 45 -16.50 -19.49 8.32
N ILE A 46 -16.47 -18.16 8.35
CA ILE A 46 -16.92 -17.36 9.49
C ILE A 46 -18.32 -16.84 9.18
N ASP A 47 -19.34 -17.54 9.69
CA ASP A 47 -20.72 -17.05 9.63
C ASP A 47 -20.97 -16.07 10.80
N GLY A 48 -21.46 -14.87 10.49
CA GLY A 48 -21.68 -13.79 11.46
C GLY A 48 -20.52 -12.79 11.67
N GLY A 49 -19.35 -12.99 11.04
CA GLY A 49 -18.27 -12.00 10.91
C GLY A 49 -17.19 -11.99 12.01
N ILE A 50 -15.98 -11.55 11.65
CA ILE A 50 -14.81 -11.45 12.52
C ILE A 50 -14.74 -10.07 13.22
N ARG A 51 -14.46 -10.05 14.53
CA ARG A 51 -14.24 -8.81 15.28
C ARG A 51 -12.75 -8.55 15.44
N LEU A 52 -12.25 -7.44 14.91
CA LEU A 52 -10.84 -7.08 14.90
C LEU A 52 -10.63 -5.67 15.49
N GLY A 53 -9.37 -5.34 15.84
CA GLY A 53 -8.98 -4.01 16.34
C GLY A 53 -9.34 -3.72 17.80
N GLY A 54 -9.52 -4.76 18.63
CA GLY A 54 -9.65 -4.62 20.09
C GLY A 54 -8.27 -4.62 20.78
N THR A 55 -8.27 -4.53 22.10
CA THR A 55 -7.08 -4.68 22.96
C THR A 55 -7.21 -5.93 23.84
N GLU A 56 -6.23 -6.19 24.69
CA GLU A 56 -6.29 -7.28 25.70
C GLU A 56 -7.53 -7.18 26.62
N THR A 57 -8.11 -5.99 26.77
CA THR A 57 -9.23 -5.73 27.69
C THR A 57 -10.49 -5.22 27.00
N THR A 58 -10.48 -5.03 25.67
CA THR A 58 -11.62 -4.50 24.92
C THR A 58 -11.97 -5.39 23.73
N GLN A 59 -13.26 -5.67 23.57
CA GLN A 59 -13.73 -6.42 22.41
C GLN A 59 -13.55 -5.60 21.13
N GLY A 60 -13.01 -6.22 20.08
CA GLY A 60 -12.93 -5.61 18.74
C GLY A 60 -14.30 -5.34 18.12
N SER A 61 -14.29 -4.62 17.00
CA SER A 61 -15.48 -4.31 16.20
C SER A 61 -15.53 -5.22 14.95
N LYS A 62 -16.73 -5.46 14.41
CA LYS A 62 -16.92 -6.16 13.12
C LYS A 62 -16.63 -5.26 11.91
N GLY A 63 -16.32 -3.99 12.16
CA GLY A 63 -16.34 -2.96 11.13
C GLY A 63 -17.76 -2.68 10.64
N LYS A 64 -17.87 -1.74 9.72
CA LYS A 64 -19.06 -1.48 8.90
C LYS A 64 -18.74 -1.83 7.45
N ALA A 65 -19.77 -1.99 6.61
CA ALA A 65 -19.59 -2.15 5.18
C ALA A 65 -18.71 -1.01 4.62
N GLY A 66 -17.78 -1.36 3.72
CA GLY A 66 -16.81 -0.41 3.14
C GLY A 66 -15.65 -0.01 4.07
N GLN A 67 -15.53 -0.63 5.25
CA GLN A 67 -14.37 -0.46 6.11
C GLN A 67 -13.40 -1.62 5.98
N VAL A 68 -12.11 -1.33 6.08
CA VAL A 68 -11.05 -2.32 6.25
C VAL A 68 -10.32 -2.05 7.56
N ILE A 69 -9.74 -3.07 8.17
CA ILE A 69 -8.85 -2.86 9.31
C ILE A 69 -7.46 -2.52 8.79
N MET A 70 -6.90 -1.41 9.28
CA MET A 70 -5.56 -0.97 8.89
C MET A 70 -4.71 -0.81 10.15
N SER A 71 -3.49 -1.34 10.09
CA SER A 71 -2.48 -1.12 11.12
C SER A 71 -1.70 0.16 10.84
N ASN A 72 -1.52 1.00 11.87
CA ASN A 72 -0.59 2.14 11.85
C ASN A 72 0.68 1.84 12.68
N GLY A 73 1.04 0.56 12.83
CA GLY A 73 2.22 0.12 13.58
C GLY A 73 2.01 -0.03 15.09
N THR A 74 1.17 0.80 15.72
CA THR A 74 0.89 0.70 17.18
C THR A 74 -0.53 0.28 17.50
N THR A 75 -1.48 0.56 16.60
CA THR A 75 -2.89 0.21 16.74
C THR A 75 -3.49 -0.19 15.38
N ALA A 76 -4.37 -1.18 15.39
CA ALA A 76 -5.15 -1.55 14.22
C ALA A 76 -6.58 -1.02 14.38
N GLY A 77 -7.06 -0.26 13.40
CA GLY A 77 -8.37 0.40 13.45
C GLY A 77 -9.16 0.19 12.17
N TRP A 78 -10.49 0.20 12.29
CA TRP A 78 -11.38 0.18 11.14
C TRP A 78 -11.35 1.54 10.43
N VAL A 79 -10.89 1.55 9.19
CA VAL A 79 -10.82 2.72 8.33
C VAL A 79 -11.88 2.58 7.24
N THR A 80 -12.73 3.60 7.09
CA THR A 80 -13.58 3.70 5.91
C THR A 80 -12.73 4.12 4.73
N LEU A 81 -12.60 3.23 3.76
CA LEU A 81 -11.95 3.56 2.49
C LEU A 81 -12.91 4.42 1.67
N GLY A 82 -12.38 5.44 1.01
CA GLY A 82 -13.13 6.30 0.11
C GLY A 82 -14.08 7.22 0.85
N LYS A 83 -13.65 7.82 1.96
CA LYS A 83 -14.42 8.95 2.51
C LYS A 83 -14.34 10.14 1.56
N ALA A 84 -15.45 10.85 1.38
CA ALA A 84 -15.51 12.13 0.66
C ALA A 84 -14.77 13.29 1.37
N GLU A 85 -14.08 13.02 2.49
CA GLU A 85 -13.56 14.03 3.42
C GLU A 85 -12.08 14.41 3.17
N GLY A 86 -11.51 14.06 2.01
CA GLY A 86 -10.15 14.45 1.62
C GLY A 86 -9.14 13.29 1.57
N TYR A 87 -7.87 13.60 1.29
CA TYR A 87 -6.82 12.58 1.15
C TYR A 87 -6.46 12.01 2.52
N ILE A 88 -6.31 10.68 2.59
CA ILE A 88 -5.92 9.95 3.81
C ILE A 88 -4.63 9.17 3.52
N THR A 89 -3.74 9.01 4.48
CA THR A 89 -2.52 8.22 4.30
C THR A 89 -2.12 7.50 5.59
N ASN A 90 -1.40 6.39 5.45
CA ASN A 90 -0.69 5.73 6.56
C ASN A 90 0.84 5.97 6.52
N CYS A 91 1.32 6.90 5.70
CA CYS A 91 2.74 7.18 5.50
C CYS A 91 3.37 7.99 6.66
N ASP A 92 2.94 7.84 7.92
CA ASP A 92 3.43 8.62 9.07
C ASP A 92 3.59 10.14 8.80
N VAL A 93 2.68 10.70 8.00
CA VAL A 93 2.60 12.13 7.71
C VAL A 93 1.19 12.63 8.03
N PRO A 94 1.02 13.95 8.31
CA PRO A 94 -0.31 14.52 8.48
C PRO A 94 -1.21 14.30 7.25
N ASN A 95 -2.51 14.08 7.47
CA ASN A 95 -3.54 14.04 6.42
C ASN A 95 -3.88 15.47 5.91
N LYS A 96 -2.86 16.21 5.48
CA LYS A 96 -2.97 17.54 4.85
C LYS A 96 -2.40 17.42 3.45
N VAL A 97 -3.08 17.99 2.46
CA VAL A 97 -2.66 17.88 1.05
C VAL A 97 -2.26 19.23 0.48
N ALA A 98 -1.18 19.22 -0.31
CA ALA A 98 -0.80 20.30 -1.20
C ALA A 98 -0.75 19.75 -2.63
N PHE A 99 -1.21 20.53 -3.59
CA PHE A 99 -1.27 20.12 -4.99
C PHE A 99 -0.17 20.78 -5.81
N ILE A 100 0.40 20.01 -6.73
CA ILE A 100 1.19 20.51 -7.83
C ILE A 100 0.49 20.07 -9.10
N ASP A 101 -0.12 21.04 -9.76
CA ASP A 101 -0.79 20.83 -11.03
C ASP A 101 0.26 20.65 -12.15
N ILE A 102 0.16 19.55 -12.89
CA ILE A 102 1.13 19.13 -13.91
C ILE A 102 0.45 18.88 -15.26
N ASN A 103 1.20 19.09 -16.34
CA ASN A 103 0.81 18.66 -17.68
C ASN A 103 1.76 17.56 -18.13
N LEU A 104 1.45 16.32 -17.77
CA LEU A 104 2.25 15.16 -18.13
C LEU A 104 1.72 14.58 -19.47
N PRO A 105 2.42 14.80 -20.60
CA PRO A 105 1.95 14.36 -21.90
C PRO A 105 1.99 12.84 -22.06
N ASN A 106 1.07 12.28 -22.85
CA ASN A 106 1.16 10.89 -23.30
C ASN A 106 2.26 10.77 -24.36
N GLY A 107 3.36 10.10 -24.03
CA GLY A 107 4.27 9.53 -25.03
C GLY A 107 5.06 10.47 -25.93
N SER A 108 6.34 10.59 -25.61
CA SER A 108 7.43 10.21 -26.51
C SER A 108 8.52 9.66 -25.61
N PRO A 109 9.31 8.63 -25.99
CA PRO A 109 10.43 8.19 -25.17
C PRO A 109 11.23 9.42 -24.77
N TRP A 110 11.51 9.58 -23.48
CA TRP A 110 12.29 10.71 -22.95
C TRP A 110 11.59 12.08 -22.84
N ASN A 111 10.26 12.17 -22.98
CA ASN A 111 9.54 13.36 -22.51
C ASN A 111 9.70 13.48 -20.99
N GLU A 112 10.75 14.15 -20.55
CA GLU A 112 11.01 14.47 -19.16
C GLU A 112 10.14 15.66 -18.78
N TYR A 113 9.00 15.40 -18.12
CA TYR A 113 8.33 16.46 -17.40
C TYR A 113 9.01 16.65 -16.05
N ASN A 114 9.32 17.90 -15.71
CA ASN A 114 10.05 18.23 -14.50
C ASN A 114 9.14 18.97 -13.51
N VAL A 115 8.90 18.38 -12.34
CA VAL A 115 8.47 19.14 -11.16
C VAL A 115 9.72 19.76 -10.57
N SER A 116 9.76 21.10 -10.60
CA SER A 116 10.92 21.86 -10.13
C SER A 116 11.04 21.88 -8.60
N SER A 117 12.25 22.14 -8.11
CA SER A 117 12.49 22.35 -6.68
C SER A 117 11.67 23.50 -6.11
N ALA A 118 11.42 24.56 -6.88
CA ALA A 118 10.59 25.70 -6.46
C ALA A 118 9.11 25.32 -6.28
N GLN A 119 8.55 24.50 -7.17
CA GLN A 119 7.19 23.97 -7.03
C GLN A 119 7.08 23.09 -5.78
N MET A 120 8.05 22.20 -5.56
CA MET A 120 8.10 21.38 -4.34
C MET A 120 8.23 22.24 -3.06
N THR A 121 9.12 23.24 -3.05
CA THR A 121 9.26 24.17 -1.91
C THR A 121 7.94 24.87 -1.62
N THR A 122 7.23 25.36 -2.65
CA THR A 122 5.94 26.04 -2.50
C THR A 122 4.90 25.12 -1.89
N ALA A 123 4.74 23.91 -2.43
CA ALA A 123 3.81 22.91 -1.91
C ALA A 123 4.13 22.56 -0.44
N LEU A 124 5.39 22.25 -0.12
CA LEU A 124 5.81 21.87 1.23
C LEU A 124 5.76 23.04 2.23
N ASN A 125 5.84 24.29 1.79
CA ASN A 125 5.67 25.44 2.66
C ASN A 125 4.20 25.69 3.02
N SER A 126 3.26 25.27 2.18
CA SER A 126 1.84 25.24 2.56
C SER A 126 1.51 24.15 3.60
N LEU A 127 2.40 23.17 3.75
CA LEU A 127 2.28 22.06 4.70
C LEU A 127 3.19 22.31 5.92
N THR A 128 2.70 23.04 6.91
CA THR A 128 3.50 23.47 8.09
C THR A 128 4.23 22.32 8.78
N ASP A 129 3.56 21.19 8.97
CA ASP A 129 4.06 20.01 9.68
C ASP A 129 4.41 18.84 8.75
N GLY A 130 4.42 19.08 7.43
CA GLY A 130 4.45 18.02 6.42
C GLY A 130 3.07 17.51 5.99
N GLY A 131 3.04 16.50 5.13
CA GLY A 131 1.79 15.93 4.61
C GLY A 131 1.91 15.26 3.23
N ILE A 132 0.86 15.37 2.43
CA ILE A 132 0.72 14.74 1.12
C ILE A 132 0.98 15.79 0.04
N VAL A 133 1.93 15.53 -0.86
CA VAL A 133 2.13 16.31 -2.08
C VAL A 133 1.53 15.53 -3.25
N ALA A 134 0.36 15.99 -3.72
CA ALA A 134 -0.37 15.38 -4.83
C ALA A 134 -0.01 16.05 -6.15
N LEU A 135 0.60 15.28 -7.05
CA LEU A 135 0.89 15.67 -8.43
C LEU A 135 -0.36 15.40 -9.25
N ARG A 136 -1.06 16.46 -9.64
CA ARG A 136 -2.38 16.36 -10.26
C ARG A 136 -2.32 16.75 -11.72
N THR A 137 -2.83 15.91 -12.61
CA THR A 137 -2.92 16.30 -14.03
C THR A 137 -4.01 17.34 -14.25
N ASN A 138 -3.80 18.24 -15.21
CA ASN A 138 -4.78 19.28 -15.56
C ASN A 138 -5.94 18.76 -16.42
N SER A 139 -5.76 17.61 -17.05
CA SER A 139 -6.71 16.98 -17.95
C SER A 139 -6.64 15.47 -17.80
N ILE A 140 -7.72 14.79 -18.21
CA ILE A 140 -7.74 13.33 -18.30
C ILE A 140 -6.78 12.92 -19.42
N VAL A 141 -5.82 12.05 -19.10
CA VAL A 141 -4.88 11.50 -20.07
C VAL A 141 -4.93 9.98 -20.02
N THR A 142 -4.98 9.36 -21.20
CA THR A 142 -4.70 7.93 -21.37
C THR A 142 -3.25 7.76 -21.78
N TYR A 143 -2.43 7.19 -20.90
CA TYR A 143 -1.02 6.91 -21.11
C TYR A 143 -0.86 5.56 -21.81
N THR A 144 -0.80 5.56 -23.14
CA THR A 144 -0.65 4.36 -23.98
C THR A 144 0.78 4.15 -24.48
N SER A 145 1.66 5.12 -24.26
CA SER A 145 3.08 4.95 -24.59
C SER A 145 3.73 3.97 -23.62
N GLY A 146 4.59 3.08 -24.13
CA GLY A 146 5.26 2.08 -23.30
C GLY A 146 6.04 2.66 -22.11
N HIS A 147 6.51 3.91 -22.19
CA HIS A 147 7.20 4.58 -21.08
C HIS A 147 6.89 6.09 -21.01
N THR A 148 6.18 6.53 -19.97
CA THR A 148 6.07 7.94 -19.57
C THR A 148 7.02 8.24 -18.40
N ARG A 149 7.71 9.38 -18.40
CA ARG A 149 8.67 9.75 -17.34
C ARG A 149 8.34 11.11 -16.71
N LEU A 150 8.27 11.12 -15.38
CA LEU A 150 8.13 12.31 -14.55
C LEU A 150 9.34 12.43 -13.64
N THR A 151 10.08 13.53 -13.70
CA THR A 151 11.18 13.79 -12.79
C THR A 151 10.76 14.84 -11.76
N ILE A 152 11.01 14.57 -10.49
CA ILE A 152 10.75 15.46 -9.37
C ILE A 152 12.08 15.86 -8.77
N THR A 153 12.35 17.16 -8.77
CA THR A 153 13.52 17.71 -8.10
C THR A 153 13.11 18.14 -6.70
N LEU A 154 13.71 17.51 -5.69
CA LEU A 154 13.50 17.87 -4.28
C LEU A 154 13.96 19.32 -4.02
N PRO A 155 13.35 20.01 -3.04
CA PRO A 155 13.78 21.35 -2.65
C PRO A 155 15.17 21.29 -1.99
N LYS A 156 15.72 22.44 -1.60
CA LYS A 156 16.88 22.41 -0.68
C LYS A 156 16.42 21.87 0.66
N THR A 157 17.23 21.01 1.28
CA THR A 157 16.90 20.39 2.57
C THR A 157 16.71 21.43 3.67
N THR A 158 17.44 22.54 3.63
CA THR A 158 17.33 23.66 4.59
C THR A 158 15.98 24.36 4.53
N ASP A 159 15.31 24.36 3.38
CA ASP A 159 14.07 25.11 3.18
C ASP A 159 12.86 24.36 3.77
N VAL A 160 12.99 23.05 3.96
CA VAL A 160 11.90 22.15 4.41
C VAL A 160 12.38 21.15 5.47
N LEU A 161 13.42 21.51 6.22
CA LEU A 161 14.04 20.64 7.21
C LEU A 161 12.99 20.10 8.18
N ASN A 162 13.06 18.80 8.46
CA ASN A 162 12.16 18.10 9.36
C ASN A 162 10.68 18.03 8.97
N LYS A 163 10.28 18.46 7.77
CA LYS A 163 8.90 18.28 7.26
C LYS A 163 8.79 16.94 6.51
N PRO A 164 8.16 15.90 7.08
CA PRO A 164 7.96 14.64 6.37
C PRO A 164 6.84 14.79 5.33
N PHE A 165 6.98 14.15 4.18
CA PHE A 165 5.92 14.14 3.18
C PHE A 165 5.89 12.85 2.38
N VAL A 166 4.75 12.58 1.76
CA VAL A 166 4.58 11.55 0.74
C VAL A 166 4.24 12.22 -0.58
N ILE A 167 4.78 11.70 -1.68
CA ILE A 167 4.40 12.12 -3.03
C ILE A 167 3.35 11.15 -3.56
N THR A 168 2.30 11.68 -4.16
CA THR A 168 1.30 10.87 -4.85
C THR A 168 0.98 11.44 -6.24
N PHE A 169 0.51 10.61 -7.15
CA PHE A 169 0.15 11.01 -8.52
C PHE A 169 -1.35 10.83 -8.74
N ASP A 170 -2.05 11.84 -9.25
CA ASP A 170 -3.50 11.81 -9.38
C ASP A 170 -4.00 12.39 -10.72
N GLY A 171 -5.23 12.01 -11.08
CA GLY A 171 -5.99 12.58 -12.19
C GLY A 171 -6.51 13.99 -11.90
N PRO A 172 -7.12 14.66 -12.89
CA PRO A 172 -7.74 15.97 -12.66
C PRO A 172 -8.89 15.86 -11.65
N SER A 173 -9.28 16.98 -11.04
CA SER A 173 -10.34 16.99 -10.04
C SER A 173 -11.61 16.28 -10.54
N GLY A 174 -12.04 15.25 -9.81
CA GLY A 174 -13.25 14.49 -10.17
C GLY A 174 -13.09 13.54 -11.36
N SER A 175 -11.86 13.22 -11.80
CA SER A 175 -11.63 12.16 -12.80
C SER A 175 -10.28 11.47 -12.63
N ASN A 176 -10.09 10.30 -13.26
CA ASN A 176 -8.85 9.53 -13.19
C ASN A 176 -8.09 9.55 -14.51
N ASN A 177 -6.76 9.48 -14.43
CA ASN A 177 -5.95 9.13 -15.59
C ASN A 177 -6.04 7.62 -15.87
N LEU A 178 -5.86 7.27 -17.13
CA LEU A 178 -5.85 5.88 -17.60
C LEU A 178 -4.42 5.50 -17.98
N LEU A 179 -4.02 4.28 -17.63
CA LEU A 179 -2.77 3.67 -18.04
C LEU A 179 -3.09 2.51 -18.97
N GLY A 180 -2.66 2.64 -20.22
CA GLY A 180 -2.90 1.63 -21.24
C GLY A 180 -2.19 0.32 -20.92
N HIS A 181 -2.69 -0.78 -21.48
CA HIS A 181 -2.07 -2.10 -21.33
C HIS A 181 -0.57 -2.07 -21.69
N ASN A 182 0.26 -2.72 -20.86
CA ASN A 182 1.73 -2.74 -20.98
C ASN A 182 2.41 -1.35 -20.97
N SER A 183 1.72 -0.32 -20.50
CA SER A 183 2.30 1.01 -20.34
C SER A 183 2.73 1.23 -18.89
N ILE A 184 3.75 2.04 -18.69
CA ILE A 184 4.22 2.42 -17.34
C ILE A 184 4.47 3.92 -17.23
N ILE A 185 4.27 4.45 -16.03
CA ILE A 185 4.73 5.80 -15.65
C ILE A 185 5.89 5.63 -14.66
N ARG A 186 7.06 6.17 -15.00
CA ARG A 186 8.24 6.21 -14.12
C ARG A 186 8.35 7.57 -13.47
N ILE A 187 8.29 7.62 -12.16
CA ILE A 187 8.54 8.82 -11.36
C ILE A 187 9.95 8.74 -10.79
N ILE A 188 10.81 9.70 -11.14
CA ILE A 188 12.19 9.78 -10.66
C ILE A 188 12.29 10.93 -9.68
N VAL A 189 12.60 10.65 -8.42
CA VAL A 189 12.84 11.66 -7.39
C VAL A 189 14.34 11.86 -7.24
N LYS A 190 14.82 13.10 -7.42
CA LYS A 190 16.25 13.45 -7.33
C LYS A 190 16.49 14.66 -6.42
N PRO A 191 17.63 14.75 -5.71
CA PRO A 191 18.01 15.93 -4.96
C PRO A 191 18.17 17.18 -5.84
N ASN A 192 18.14 18.36 -5.21
CA ASN A 192 18.37 19.63 -5.88
C ASN A 192 19.81 19.72 -6.41
N ALA A 193 19.98 20.01 -7.70
CA ALA A 193 21.31 20.18 -8.30
C ALA A 193 22.13 21.33 -7.67
N ASN A 194 21.45 22.33 -7.10
CA ASN A 194 22.08 23.44 -6.37
C ASN A 194 22.48 23.09 -4.93
N GLU A 195 22.28 21.85 -4.50
CA GLU A 195 22.76 21.29 -3.24
C GLU A 195 23.74 20.14 -3.56
N PRO A 196 24.95 20.45 -4.07
CA PRO A 196 25.90 19.43 -4.46
C PRO A 196 26.26 18.56 -3.25
N ASN A 197 26.33 17.24 -3.46
CA ASN A 197 26.49 16.20 -2.43
C ASN A 197 25.24 15.91 -1.59
N SER A 198 24.07 16.41 -1.99
CA SER A 198 22.81 15.93 -1.40
C SER A 198 22.57 14.48 -1.79
N LEU A 199 22.21 13.63 -0.82
CA LEU A 199 22.06 12.19 -0.99
C LEU A 199 20.67 11.74 -0.58
N ILE A 200 20.16 10.71 -1.28
CA ILE A 200 19.00 9.93 -0.86
C ILE A 200 19.50 8.74 -0.06
N TYR A 201 19.04 8.62 1.18
CA TYR A 201 19.30 7.49 2.06
C TYR A 201 18.06 6.60 2.14
N GLU A 202 18.23 5.32 1.80
CA GLU A 202 17.19 4.28 1.89
C GLU A 202 17.85 2.97 2.32
N LEU A 203 17.33 2.33 3.39
CA LEU A 203 17.64 0.97 3.87
C LEU A 203 19.07 0.47 3.54
N GLY A 204 20.09 1.18 4.02
CA GLY A 204 21.49 0.74 3.92
C GLY A 204 22.25 1.20 2.65
N GLY A 205 21.67 2.07 1.82
CA GLY A 205 22.33 2.62 0.63
C GLY A 205 22.24 4.14 0.53
N ASN A 206 23.20 4.73 -0.19
CA ASN A 206 23.21 6.13 -0.59
C ASN A 206 23.00 6.22 -2.11
N PHE A 207 22.00 6.97 -2.54
CA PHE A 207 21.60 7.11 -3.94
C PHE A 207 21.56 8.58 -4.35
N ILE A 208 21.71 8.83 -5.66
CA ILE A 208 21.55 10.16 -6.26
C ILE A 208 20.14 10.39 -6.84
N SER A 209 19.33 9.33 -6.91
CA SER A 209 17.94 9.36 -7.36
C SER A 209 17.20 8.11 -6.90
N ARG A 210 15.88 8.21 -6.73
CA ARG A 210 14.97 7.09 -6.50
C ARG A 210 13.96 6.99 -7.63
N THR A 211 13.72 5.79 -8.15
CA THR A 211 12.67 5.55 -9.15
C THR A 211 11.48 4.86 -8.47
N ILE A 212 10.29 5.38 -8.70
CA ILE A 212 8.99 4.81 -8.34
C ILE A 212 8.29 4.48 -9.66
N THR A 213 7.79 3.26 -9.81
CA THR A 213 7.12 2.83 -11.04
C THR A 213 5.64 2.62 -10.77
N ILE A 214 4.81 3.20 -11.64
CA ILE A 214 3.37 2.92 -11.74
C ILE A 214 3.20 1.98 -12.93
N GLU A 215 2.77 0.77 -12.63
CA GLU A 215 2.56 -0.30 -13.61
C GLU A 215 1.07 -0.64 -13.63
N SER A 216 0.55 -0.99 -14.81
CA SER A 216 -0.75 -1.63 -14.89
C SER A 216 -0.66 -3.04 -14.31
N TYR A 217 -1.64 -3.46 -13.51
CA TYR A 217 -1.83 -4.85 -13.15
C TYR A 217 -3.06 -5.40 -13.88
N PRO A 218 -2.89 -6.26 -14.91
CA PRO A 218 -4.05 -6.85 -15.56
C PRO A 218 -3.96 -8.38 -15.69
N SER A 219 -5.13 -8.99 -15.88
CA SER A 219 -5.24 -10.22 -16.67
C SER A 219 -6.15 -10.07 -17.91
N ASN A 220 -6.87 -8.94 -18.07
CA ASN A 220 -7.98 -8.80 -19.02
C ASN A 220 -7.75 -7.84 -20.22
N ASN A 221 -6.54 -7.33 -20.44
CA ASN A 221 -6.21 -6.38 -21.53
C ASN A 221 -6.97 -5.03 -21.51
N GLU A 222 -7.48 -4.59 -20.36
CA GLU A 222 -8.17 -3.30 -20.21
C GLU A 222 -7.23 -2.18 -19.73
N ASP A 223 -7.62 -0.92 -19.97
CA ASP A 223 -6.93 0.27 -19.45
C ASP A 223 -7.11 0.37 -17.94
N TYR A 224 -6.00 0.57 -17.22
CA TYR A 224 -6.00 0.66 -15.76
C TYR A 224 -6.22 2.10 -15.29
N LYS A 225 -7.18 2.32 -14.41
CA LYS A 225 -7.36 3.62 -13.75
C LYS A 225 -6.31 3.78 -12.66
N VAL A 226 -5.39 4.73 -12.86
CA VAL A 226 -4.18 4.90 -12.02
C VAL A 226 -4.48 5.11 -10.53
N SER A 227 -5.67 5.62 -10.22
CA SER A 227 -6.11 5.96 -8.85
C SER A 227 -7.17 5.02 -8.26
N ASP A 228 -7.49 3.91 -8.95
CA ASP A 228 -8.48 2.94 -8.48
C ASP A 228 -7.82 1.62 -8.07
N LEU A 229 -8.33 1.04 -6.99
CA LEU A 229 -8.09 -0.33 -6.57
C LEU A 229 -9.33 -1.18 -6.88
N ASP A 230 -9.13 -2.28 -7.58
CA ASP A 230 -10.15 -3.33 -7.63
C ASP A 230 -10.22 -4.04 -6.27
N ASN A 231 -11.39 -4.08 -5.66
CA ASN A 231 -11.59 -4.67 -4.33
C ASN A 231 -12.14 -6.10 -4.39
N ASP A 232 -11.98 -6.79 -5.53
CA ASP A 232 -12.48 -8.14 -5.82
C ASP A 232 -14.00 -8.33 -5.65
N SER A 233 -14.76 -7.26 -5.38
CA SER A 233 -16.23 -7.28 -5.26
C SER A 233 -16.94 -6.89 -6.57
N GLY A 234 -16.18 -6.68 -7.65
CA GLY A 234 -16.69 -6.13 -8.91
C GLY A 234 -16.99 -4.62 -8.83
N SER A 235 -16.52 -3.94 -7.78
CA SER A 235 -16.68 -2.50 -7.56
C SER A 235 -15.32 -1.87 -7.31
N THR A 236 -14.78 -1.12 -8.27
CA THR A 236 -13.52 -0.38 -8.07
C THR A 236 -13.67 0.64 -6.93
N GLN A 237 -12.82 0.56 -5.91
CA GLN A 237 -12.69 1.61 -4.89
C GLN A 237 -11.52 2.52 -5.26
N PRO A 238 -11.68 3.85 -5.23
CA PRO A 238 -10.57 4.77 -5.49
C PRO A 238 -9.57 4.70 -4.34
N ILE A 239 -8.57 3.84 -4.47
CA ILE A 239 -7.43 3.77 -3.55
C ILE A 239 -6.20 3.93 -4.39
N LEU A 240 -5.48 4.99 -4.07
CA LEU A 240 -4.25 5.38 -4.70
C LEU A 240 -3.11 4.54 -4.10
N LEU A 241 -3.15 3.22 -4.33
CA LEU A 241 -2.09 2.31 -3.88
C LEU A 241 -0.82 2.57 -4.69
N PHE A 242 -0.01 3.51 -4.21
CA PHE A 242 1.38 3.60 -4.60
C PHE A 242 2.22 2.90 -3.55
N ASN A 243 3.27 2.20 -4.00
CA ASN A 243 4.43 1.88 -3.17
C ASN A 243 5.15 3.18 -2.82
N SER A 244 4.49 3.97 -1.97
CA SER A 244 4.92 5.28 -1.59
C SER A 244 5.92 5.19 -0.45
N TYR A 245 6.66 6.27 -0.30
CA TYR A 245 7.67 6.42 0.73
C TYR A 245 7.39 7.69 1.51
N THR A 246 7.66 7.63 2.80
CA THR A 246 7.77 8.82 3.63
C THR A 246 9.14 9.45 3.38
N ILE A 247 9.16 10.65 2.83
CA ILE A 247 10.36 11.40 2.48
C ILE A 247 10.57 12.51 3.51
N LYS A 248 11.78 12.66 4.04
CA LYS A 248 12.10 13.72 5.01
C LYS A 248 13.53 14.21 4.84
N ALA A 249 13.73 15.53 4.86
CA ALA A 249 15.07 16.10 5.05
C ALA A 249 15.48 15.91 6.52
N ILE A 250 16.51 15.08 6.77
CA ILE A 250 16.98 14.75 8.13
C ILE A 250 18.16 15.62 8.58
N ASN A 251 18.84 16.25 7.64
CA ASN A 251 19.88 17.25 7.86
C ASN A 251 19.98 18.15 6.62
N THR A 252 21.00 19.01 6.55
CA THR A 252 21.18 19.99 5.47
C THR A 252 21.67 19.41 4.13
N LYS A 253 21.78 18.08 4.00
CA LYS A 253 22.26 17.37 2.80
C LYS A 253 21.65 15.99 2.57
N THR A 254 20.76 15.51 3.44
CA THR A 254 20.31 14.12 3.38
C THR A 254 18.79 14.04 3.39
N TRP A 255 18.28 13.34 2.39
CA TRP A 255 16.89 12.94 2.25
C TRP A 255 16.73 11.50 2.71
N ALA A 256 15.96 11.27 3.76
CA ALA A 256 15.60 9.93 4.19
C ALA A 256 14.32 9.48 3.50
N PHE A 257 14.35 8.29 2.90
CA PHE A 257 13.20 7.57 2.40
C PHE A 257 12.90 6.44 3.38
N THR A 258 11.76 6.54 4.05
CA THR A 258 11.33 5.69 5.17
C THR A 258 9.92 5.17 4.91
N ASN A 259 9.45 4.22 5.73
CA ASN A 259 8.11 3.64 5.64
C ASN A 259 7.72 3.27 4.22
N ARG A 260 8.48 2.31 3.68
CA ARG A 260 8.26 1.76 2.36
C ARG A 260 6.87 1.10 2.27
N ASP A 261 6.27 1.16 1.09
CA ASP A 261 4.98 0.52 0.76
C ASP A 261 3.82 1.08 1.62
N CYS A 262 3.94 2.31 2.11
CA CYS A 262 2.81 3.05 2.65
C CYS A 262 1.90 3.54 1.51
N TYR A 263 0.63 3.83 1.79
CA TYR A 263 -0.35 4.23 0.79
C TYR A 263 -0.91 5.63 1.05
N VAL A 264 -1.44 6.21 -0.02
CA VAL A 264 -2.29 7.40 0.02
C VAL A 264 -3.66 6.98 -0.53
N GLN A 265 -4.73 7.56 -0.02
CA GLN A 265 -6.07 7.35 -0.50
C GLN A 265 -6.60 8.68 -1.02
N ASN A 266 -7.11 8.66 -2.25
CA ASN A 266 -7.81 9.80 -2.82
C ASN A 266 -9.23 9.87 -2.22
N PRO A 267 -9.75 11.06 -1.85
CA PRO A 267 -11.17 11.22 -1.54
C PRO A 267 -12.02 10.68 -2.70
N THR A 268 -13.15 10.04 -2.37
CA THR A 268 -14.13 9.64 -3.38
C THR A 268 -14.49 10.81 -4.30
N GLN A 269 -14.57 10.50 -5.59
CA GLN A 269 -15.31 11.28 -6.57
C GLN A 269 -16.80 11.02 -6.42
#